data_AF-A0A267F1Y5-F1
#
_entry.id   AF-A0A267F1Y5-F1
#
_cell.length_a   1.000
_cell.length_b   1.000
_cell.length_c   1.000
_cell.angle_alpha   90.00
_cell.angle_beta   90.00
_cell.angle_gamma   90.00
#
_symmetry.space_group_name_H-M   'P 1'
#
loop_
_entity.id
_entity.type
_entity.pdbx_description
1 polymer ?
#
loop_
_entity_poly.entity_id
_entity_poly.type
_entity_poly.pdbx_seq_one_letter_code
_entity_poly.pdbx_strand_id
1 'polypeptide(L)'
;MHFLVLFSVALLHLLIAPYTKVEESFNIQAVHDILYHGCNFTSYDHQSFPGPVPRTFIGPLSLATATWPLSLLLLLRDRHSWWVMLYAVRCTLAALLCWSLTAYTRSVGQVFGRSAANFLVAILASQFHVLFYASRPLPNVFGMALVMQAAAQLFQGRYGGFIAWSGAAIVLFRSELAMLCGPALIYLLVTRRL
;
A
#
# COMPACT_ATOMS: atom_id res chain seq x y z
N MET A 1 18.34 3.87 6.14
CA MET A 1 18.78 2.69 5.37
C MET A 1 17.63 1.77 4.97
N HIS A 2 16.80 1.24 5.90
CA HIS A 2 15.76 0.24 5.57
C HIS A 2 14.86 0.65 4.39
N PHE A 3 14.25 1.85 4.46
CA PHE A 3 13.39 2.36 3.40
C PHE A 3 14.09 2.38 2.04
N LEU A 4 15.31 2.89 1.97
CA LEU A 4 16.06 2.99 0.71
C LEU A 4 16.31 1.61 0.13
N VAL A 5 16.72 0.62 0.95
CA VAL A 5 16.94 -0.75 0.48
C VAL A 5 15.66 -1.35 -0.10
N LEU A 6 14.55 -1.29 0.65
CA LEU A 6 13.27 -1.85 0.22
C LEU A 6 12.73 -1.15 -1.02
N PHE A 7 12.82 0.18 -1.05
CA PHE A 7 12.33 0.99 -2.16
C PHE A 7 13.17 0.80 -3.42
N SER A 8 14.50 0.74 -3.33
CA SER A 8 15.37 0.44 -4.47
C SER A 8 15.05 -0.92 -5.09
N VAL A 9 14.83 -1.95 -4.28
CA VAL A 9 14.45 -3.27 -4.77
C VAL A 9 13.03 -3.26 -5.38
N ALA A 10 12.07 -2.56 -4.78
CA ALA A 10 10.73 -2.39 -5.36
C ALA A 10 10.78 -1.66 -6.72
N LEU A 11 11.61 -0.63 -6.85
CA LEU A 11 11.84 0.07 -8.12
C LEU A 11 12.50 -0.84 -9.17
N LEU A 12 13.47 -1.66 -8.77
CA LEU A 12 14.08 -2.63 -9.68
C LEU A 12 13.03 -3.58 -10.26
N HIS A 13 12.13 -4.12 -9.42
CA HIS A 13 11.03 -4.96 -9.89
C HIS A 13 10.05 -4.20 -10.80
N LEU A 14 9.78 -2.92 -10.53
CA LEU A 14 8.96 -2.07 -11.38
C LEU A 14 9.58 -1.89 -12.79
N LEU A 15 10.90 -1.69 -12.86
CA LEU A 15 11.63 -1.54 -14.12
C LEU A 15 11.72 -2.85 -14.91
N ILE A 16 11.93 -3.98 -14.23
CA ILE A 16 12.01 -5.30 -14.88
C ILE A 16 10.63 -5.76 -15.36
N ALA A 17 9.56 -5.46 -14.62
CA ALA A 17 8.20 -5.87 -14.93
C ALA A 17 7.24 -4.67 -15.04
N PRO A 18 7.35 -3.87 -16.13
CA PRO A 18 6.63 -2.61 -16.29
C PRO A 18 5.14 -2.81 -16.61
N TYR A 19 4.76 -3.98 -17.14
CA TYR A 19 3.39 -4.28 -17.52
C TYR A 19 2.51 -4.66 -16.33
N THR A 20 1.23 -4.31 -16.44
CA THR A 20 0.21 -4.54 -15.43
C THR A 20 -0.54 -5.85 -15.68
N LYS A 21 -0.85 -6.58 -14.62
CA LYS A 21 -1.74 -7.74 -14.70
C LYS A 21 -3.19 -7.31 -14.88
N VAL A 22 -4.03 -8.19 -15.41
CA VAL A 22 -5.48 -7.96 -15.57
C VAL A 22 -6.15 -7.63 -14.23
N GLU A 23 -5.69 -8.22 -13.12
CA GLU A 23 -6.24 -7.94 -11.78
C GLU A 23 -5.97 -6.50 -11.30
N GLU A 24 -4.90 -5.87 -11.80
CA GLU A 24 -4.49 -4.51 -11.43
C GLU A 24 -5.27 -3.45 -12.21
N SER A 25 -5.88 -3.83 -13.35
CA SER A 25 -6.49 -2.89 -14.30
C SER A 25 -7.56 -2.02 -13.64
N PHE A 26 -8.44 -2.60 -12.83
CA PHE A 26 -9.50 -1.87 -12.15
C PHE A 26 -8.96 -0.70 -11.32
N ASN A 27 -7.97 -0.97 -10.45
CA ASN A 27 -7.43 0.09 -9.60
C ASN A 27 -6.58 1.09 -10.40
N ILE A 28 -5.88 0.64 -11.44
CA ILE A 28 -5.13 1.52 -12.34
C ILE A 28 -6.07 2.48 -13.08
N GLN A 29 -7.14 1.95 -13.67
CA GLN A 29 -8.14 2.76 -14.37
C GLN A 29 -8.86 3.69 -13.40
N ALA A 30 -9.17 3.24 -12.17
CA ALA A 30 -9.84 4.08 -11.19
C ALA A 30 -8.94 5.26 -10.77
N VAL A 31 -7.65 5.02 -10.57
CA VAL A 31 -6.67 6.09 -10.30
C VAL A 31 -6.56 7.02 -11.51
N HIS A 32 -6.51 6.49 -12.72
CA HIS A 32 -6.52 7.28 -13.95
C HIS A 32 -7.75 8.19 -14.01
N ASP A 33 -8.95 7.64 -13.88
CA ASP A 33 -10.21 8.39 -13.94
C ASP A 33 -10.23 9.53 -12.91
N ILE A 34 -9.78 9.27 -11.68
CA ILE A 34 -9.72 10.28 -10.63
C ILE A 34 -8.71 11.39 -10.98
N LEU A 35 -7.52 11.04 -11.48
CA LEU A 35 -6.46 12.01 -11.80
C LEU A 35 -6.77 12.84 -13.06
N TYR A 36 -7.39 12.25 -14.08
CA TYR A 36 -7.63 12.91 -15.38
C TYR A 36 -9.03 13.51 -15.50
N HIS A 37 -10.06 12.84 -14.99
CA HIS A 37 -11.45 13.29 -15.10
C HIS A 37 -11.97 13.98 -13.84
N GLY A 38 -11.31 13.79 -12.68
CA GLY A 38 -11.68 14.47 -11.44
C GLY A 38 -13.14 14.18 -11.07
N CYS A 39 -13.97 15.21 -10.89
CA CYS A 39 -15.40 15.04 -10.55
C CYS A 39 -16.31 14.77 -11.76
N ASN A 40 -15.77 14.64 -12.98
CA ASN A 40 -16.56 14.31 -14.16
C ASN A 40 -16.82 12.79 -14.22
N PHE A 41 -17.75 12.33 -13.37
CA PHE A 41 -18.06 10.90 -13.23
C PHE A 41 -18.58 10.26 -14.52
N THR A 42 -19.22 11.02 -15.42
CA THR A 42 -19.72 10.50 -16.70
C THR A 42 -18.61 10.04 -17.65
N SER A 43 -17.36 10.48 -17.43
CA SER A 43 -16.21 10.05 -18.23
C SER A 43 -15.44 8.87 -17.63
N TYR A 44 -15.93 8.28 -16.54
CA TYR A 44 -15.24 7.17 -15.88
C TYR A 44 -15.49 5.85 -16.62
N ASP A 45 -14.42 5.13 -16.93
CA ASP A 45 -14.48 3.84 -17.62
C ASP A 45 -15.30 2.80 -16.83
N HIS A 46 -15.32 2.96 -15.50
CA HIS A 46 -16.06 2.13 -14.55
C HIS A 46 -17.59 2.16 -14.73
N GLN A 47 -18.14 3.14 -15.45
CA GLN A 47 -19.56 3.13 -15.82
C GLN A 47 -19.86 2.15 -16.96
N SER A 48 -18.94 2.07 -17.92
CA SER A 48 -19.06 1.20 -19.10
C SER A 48 -18.61 -0.23 -18.80
N PHE A 49 -17.61 -0.40 -17.94
CA PHE A 49 -17.03 -1.68 -17.57
C PHE A 49 -17.01 -1.88 -16.04
N PRO A 50 -18.18 -2.06 -15.40
CA PRO A 50 -18.21 -2.45 -14.00
C PRO A 50 -17.56 -3.82 -13.87
N GLY A 51 -16.39 -3.87 -13.24
CA GLY A 51 -15.62 -5.10 -13.09
C GLY A 51 -16.46 -6.24 -12.48
N PRO A 52 -16.06 -7.51 -12.68
CA PRO A 52 -16.86 -8.68 -12.31
C PRO A 52 -17.07 -8.85 -10.80
N VAL A 53 -16.32 -8.12 -9.98
CA VAL A 53 -16.37 -8.18 -8.52
C VAL A 53 -16.43 -6.76 -7.96
N PRO A 54 -17.41 -6.43 -7.10
CA PRO A 54 -17.47 -5.12 -6.46
C PRO A 54 -16.24 -4.90 -5.58
N ARG A 55 -15.51 -3.82 -5.83
CA ARG A 55 -14.29 -3.44 -5.12
C ARG A 55 -14.45 -2.05 -4.55
N THR A 56 -13.80 -1.80 -3.42
CA THR A 56 -13.75 -0.46 -2.82
C THR A 56 -13.01 0.53 -3.73
N PHE A 57 -13.57 1.74 -3.89
CA PHE A 57 -12.89 2.85 -4.56
C PHE A 57 -11.91 3.60 -3.66
N ILE A 58 -11.89 3.29 -2.36
CA ILE A 58 -11.09 4.02 -1.37
C ILE A 58 -9.59 3.82 -1.58
N GLY A 59 -9.17 2.61 -1.98
CA GLY A 59 -7.77 2.34 -2.35
C GLY A 59 -7.29 3.24 -3.51
N PRO A 60 -7.91 3.14 -4.70
CA PRO A 60 -7.62 4.04 -5.82
C PRO A 60 -7.68 5.52 -5.47
N LEU A 61 -8.70 5.97 -4.73
CA LEU A 61 -8.83 7.36 -4.31
C LEU A 61 -7.65 7.80 -3.43
N SER A 62 -7.29 7.00 -2.42
CA SER A 62 -6.14 7.29 -1.56
C SER A 62 -4.83 7.36 -2.35
N LEU A 63 -4.65 6.50 -3.35
CA LEU A 63 -3.46 6.50 -4.19
C LEU A 63 -3.44 7.69 -5.14
N ALA A 64 -4.55 8.01 -5.78
CA ALA A 64 -4.69 9.18 -6.65
C ALA A 64 -4.40 10.48 -5.88
N THR A 65 -4.97 10.65 -4.68
CA THR A 65 -4.70 11.83 -3.83
C THR A 65 -3.22 11.92 -3.42
N ALA A 66 -2.57 10.79 -3.12
CA ALA A 66 -1.14 10.76 -2.81
C ALA A 66 -0.26 11.07 -4.03
N THR A 67 -0.68 10.65 -5.23
CA THR A 67 0.05 10.92 -6.49
C THR A 67 -0.26 12.30 -7.07
N TRP A 68 -1.38 12.94 -6.70
CA TRP A 68 -1.80 14.25 -7.21
C TRP A 68 -0.71 15.33 -7.21
N PRO A 69 0.02 15.61 -6.11
CA PRO A 69 1.08 16.63 -6.13
C PRO A 69 2.21 16.29 -7.11
N LEU A 70 2.55 15.00 -7.24
CA LEU A 70 3.55 14.55 -8.20
C LEU A 70 3.04 14.70 -9.63
N SER A 71 1.75 14.43 -9.85
CA SER A 71 1.11 14.67 -11.15
C SER A 71 1.29 16.12 -11.56
N LEU A 72 0.97 17.10 -10.68
CA LEU A 72 1.10 18.54 -10.94
C LEU A 72 2.51 18.95 -11.39
N LEU A 73 3.56 18.37 -10.79
CA LEU A 73 4.95 18.63 -11.18
C LEU A 73 5.28 18.07 -12.56
N LEU A 74 4.76 16.89 -12.88
CA LEU A 74 4.91 16.24 -14.18
C LEU A 74 4.07 16.94 -15.28
N LEU A 75 3.01 17.66 -14.89
CA LEU A 75 2.15 18.46 -15.79
C LEU A 75 2.88 19.66 -16.42
N LEU A 76 4.09 20.03 -15.98
CA LEU A 76 4.88 21.12 -16.60
C LEU A 76 5.49 20.73 -17.94
N ARG A 77 5.58 19.43 -18.26
CA ARG A 77 6.33 18.96 -19.43
C ARG A 77 5.51 18.20 -20.45
N ASP A 78 4.56 17.35 -20.04
CA ASP A 78 3.60 16.71 -20.95
C ASP A 78 2.48 16.02 -20.15
N ARG A 79 1.25 16.54 -20.28
CA ARG A 79 0.09 16.06 -19.50
C ARG A 79 -0.43 14.69 -19.92
N HIS A 80 0.04 14.14 -21.05
CA HIS A 80 -0.67 13.06 -21.74
C HIS A 80 0.13 11.76 -21.92
N SER A 81 1.35 11.66 -21.40
CA SER A 81 2.06 10.39 -21.44
C SER A 81 1.52 9.46 -20.35
N TRP A 82 0.60 8.58 -20.77
CA TRP A 82 0.00 7.58 -19.89
C TRP A 82 1.05 6.73 -19.16
N TRP A 83 2.18 6.45 -19.81
CA TRP A 83 3.33 5.74 -19.22
C TRP A 83 3.90 6.50 -18.02
N VAL A 84 4.13 7.81 -18.14
CA VAL A 84 4.71 8.62 -17.05
C VAL A 84 3.78 8.61 -15.84
N MET A 85 2.48 8.77 -16.05
CA MET A 85 1.49 8.70 -14.97
C MET A 85 1.44 7.31 -14.34
N LEU A 86 1.47 6.25 -15.15
CA LEU A 86 1.50 4.87 -14.67
C LEU A 86 2.70 4.64 -13.75
N TYR A 87 3.91 5.03 -14.17
CA TYR A 87 5.10 4.92 -13.33
C TYR A 87 4.99 5.78 -12.07
N ALA A 88 4.47 7.00 -12.16
CA ALA A 88 4.28 7.89 -11.00
C ALA A 88 3.35 7.26 -9.94
N VAL A 89 2.21 6.73 -10.37
CA VAL A 89 1.25 6.03 -9.50
C VAL A 89 1.89 4.80 -8.86
N ARG A 90 2.57 3.97 -9.65
CA ARG A 90 3.21 2.73 -9.17
C ARG A 90 4.39 3.01 -8.22
N CYS A 91 5.18 4.05 -8.49
CA CYS A 91 6.23 4.53 -7.59
C CYS A 91 5.66 5.06 -6.27
N THR A 92 4.55 5.81 -6.33
CA THR A 92 3.87 6.32 -5.13
C THR A 92 3.39 5.16 -4.26
N LEU A 93 2.75 4.14 -4.85
CA LEU A 93 2.31 2.97 -4.12
C LEU A 93 3.48 2.20 -3.49
N ALA A 94 4.56 1.99 -4.26
CA ALA A 94 5.76 1.34 -3.76
C ALA A 94 6.37 2.10 -2.58
N ALA A 95 6.39 3.44 -2.64
CA ALA A 95 6.87 4.28 -1.56
C ALA A 95 5.98 4.15 -0.30
N LEU A 96 4.65 4.19 -0.45
CA LEU A 96 3.70 4.04 0.65
C LEU A 96 3.86 2.69 1.36
N LEU A 97 3.99 1.60 0.60
CA LEU A 97 4.19 0.28 1.18
C LEU A 97 5.57 0.17 1.83
N CYS A 98 6.64 0.66 1.18
CA CYS A 98 7.99 0.64 1.76
C CYS A 98 8.08 1.48 3.03
N TRP A 99 7.34 2.58 3.12
CA TRP A 99 7.20 3.38 4.33
C TRP A 99 6.58 2.55 5.47
N SER A 100 5.50 1.82 5.17
CA SER A 100 4.84 0.95 6.13
C SER A 100 5.72 -0.23 6.58
N LEU A 101 6.38 -0.93 5.65
CA LEU A 101 7.36 -1.97 5.96
C LEU A 101 8.55 -1.43 6.76
N THR A 102 8.96 -0.19 6.51
CA THR A 102 10.02 0.45 7.29
C THR A 102 9.56 0.74 8.72
N ALA A 103 8.33 1.20 8.92
CA ALA A 103 7.76 1.38 10.25
C ALA A 103 7.76 0.05 11.04
N TYR A 104 7.33 -1.04 10.38
CA TYR A 104 7.32 -2.38 10.95
C TYR A 104 8.73 -2.91 11.27
N THR A 105 9.67 -2.85 10.33
CA THR A 105 11.05 -3.33 10.58
C THR A 105 11.73 -2.54 11.70
N ARG A 106 11.44 -1.23 11.82
CA ARG A 106 11.94 -0.40 12.93
C ARG A 106 11.32 -0.79 14.27
N SER A 107 10.02 -1.07 14.33
CA SER A 107 9.38 -1.50 15.58
C SER A 107 9.89 -2.87 16.03
N VAL A 108 10.11 -3.80 15.10
CA VAL A 108 10.78 -5.08 15.39
C VAL A 108 12.18 -4.83 15.97
N GLY A 109 12.93 -3.88 15.41
CA GLY A 109 14.26 -3.52 15.91
C GLY A 109 14.27 -2.89 17.31
N GLN A 110 13.18 -2.24 17.71
CA GLN A 110 13.03 -1.71 19.07
C GLN A 110 12.80 -2.82 20.10
N VAL A 111 12.11 -3.89 19.71
CA VAL A 111 11.78 -5.01 20.61
C VAL A 111 12.87 -6.09 20.64
N PHE A 112 13.42 -6.44 19.47
CA PHE A 112 14.36 -7.57 19.31
C PHE A 112 15.79 -7.12 18.96
N GLY A 113 16.04 -5.80 18.91
CA GLY A 113 17.35 -5.24 18.62
C GLY A 113 17.63 -4.99 17.13
N ARG A 114 18.65 -4.16 16.86
CA ARG A 114 19.00 -3.69 15.51
C ARG A 114 19.37 -4.81 14.55
N SER A 115 20.06 -5.84 15.03
CA SER A 115 20.47 -6.98 14.20
C SER A 115 19.25 -7.74 13.65
N ALA A 116 18.24 -8.01 14.48
CA ALA A 116 17.01 -8.67 14.04
C ALA A 116 16.28 -7.86 12.96
N ALA A 117 16.22 -6.54 13.10
CA ALA A 117 15.61 -5.68 12.09
C ALA A 117 16.39 -5.66 10.76
N ASN A 118 17.72 -5.65 10.82
CA ASN A 118 18.56 -5.72 9.62
C ASN A 118 18.39 -7.05 8.89
N PHE A 119 18.35 -8.17 9.63
CA PHE A 119 18.07 -9.49 9.06
C PHE A 119 16.68 -9.56 8.42
N LEU A 120 15.66 -8.99 9.07
CA LEU A 120 14.31 -8.91 8.51
C LEU A 120 14.29 -8.13 7.19
N VAL A 121 15.00 -6.99 7.12
CA VAL A 121 15.14 -6.21 5.87
C VAL A 121 15.85 -7.03 4.79
N ALA A 122 16.90 -7.78 5.14
CA ALA A 122 17.60 -8.65 4.19
C ALA A 122 16.68 -9.76 3.65
N ILE A 123 15.83 -10.34 4.49
CA ILE A 123 14.82 -11.31 4.08
C ILE A 123 13.81 -10.66 3.13
N LEU A 124 13.24 -9.52 3.51
CA LEU A 124 12.27 -8.80 2.67
C LEU A 124 12.86 -8.36 1.33
N ALA A 125 14.14 -7.96 1.31
CA ALA A 125 14.85 -7.54 0.10
C ALA A 125 15.21 -8.71 -0.83
N SER A 126 15.45 -9.91 -0.29
CA SER A 126 15.79 -11.11 -1.07
C SER A 126 14.57 -11.88 -1.55
N GLN A 127 13.43 -11.78 -0.85
CA GLN A 127 12.18 -12.39 -1.27
C GLN A 127 11.56 -11.63 -2.45
N PHE A 128 11.20 -12.37 -3.51
CA PHE A 128 10.58 -11.75 -4.68
C PHE A 128 9.20 -11.16 -4.35
N HIS A 129 8.41 -11.83 -3.51
CA HIS A 129 6.96 -11.64 -3.48
C HIS A 129 6.54 -10.23 -3.01
N VAL A 130 6.97 -9.82 -1.81
CA VAL A 130 6.50 -8.58 -1.16
C VAL A 130 6.87 -7.34 -1.98
N LEU A 131 8.13 -7.24 -2.40
CA LEU A 131 8.63 -6.06 -3.10
C LEU A 131 8.27 -6.05 -4.59
N PHE A 132 8.05 -7.21 -5.21
CA PHE A 132 7.46 -7.27 -6.56
C PHE A 132 6.04 -6.72 -6.59
N TYR A 133 5.22 -7.07 -5.60
CA TYR A 133 3.84 -6.58 -5.50
C TYR A 133 3.73 -5.15 -4.93
N ALA A 134 4.80 -4.60 -4.37
CA ALA A 134 4.80 -3.26 -3.77
C ALA A 134 4.36 -2.14 -4.71
N SER A 135 4.66 -2.26 -6.00
CA SER A 135 4.31 -1.27 -7.03
C SER A 135 3.03 -1.58 -7.78
N ARG A 136 2.30 -2.65 -7.40
CA ARG A 136 1.14 -3.17 -8.13
C ARG A 136 -0.13 -2.88 -7.34
N PRO A 137 -1.10 -2.11 -7.87
CA PRO A 137 -2.27 -1.68 -7.13
C PRO A 137 -3.31 -2.80 -7.04
N LEU A 138 -3.03 -3.76 -6.18
CA LEU A 138 -3.95 -4.82 -5.81
C LEU A 138 -4.65 -4.44 -4.50
N PRO A 139 -5.92 -4.82 -4.29
CA PRO A 139 -6.60 -4.64 -3.01
C PRO A 139 -5.78 -5.16 -1.81
N ASN A 140 -5.07 -6.27 -2.00
CA ASN A 140 -4.22 -6.88 -0.99
C ASN A 140 -3.02 -5.98 -0.62
N VAL A 141 -2.47 -5.24 -1.58
CA VAL A 141 -1.32 -4.36 -1.37
C VAL A 141 -1.74 -3.13 -0.56
N PHE A 142 -2.92 -2.58 -0.84
CA PHE A 142 -3.50 -1.51 -0.02
C PHE A 142 -3.77 -1.99 1.42
N GLY A 143 -4.40 -3.15 1.57
CA GLY A 143 -4.61 -3.77 2.88
C GLY A 143 -3.30 -4.02 3.63
N MET A 144 -2.29 -4.55 2.94
CA MET A 144 -0.97 -4.82 3.53
C MET A 144 -0.28 -3.55 4.02
N ALA A 145 -0.40 -2.42 3.30
CA ALA A 145 0.13 -1.14 3.75
C ALA A 145 -0.47 -0.70 5.09
N LEU A 146 -1.76 -0.91 5.31
CA LEU A 146 -2.41 -0.60 6.60
C LEU A 146 -2.04 -1.62 7.69
N VAL A 147 -2.02 -2.91 7.37
CA VAL A 147 -1.70 -3.98 8.34
C VAL A 147 -0.26 -3.86 8.84
N MET A 148 0.70 -3.49 7.99
CA MET A 148 2.08 -3.27 8.40
C MET A 148 2.21 -2.05 9.34
N GLN A 149 1.38 -1.00 9.18
CA GLN A 149 1.31 0.09 10.16
C GLN A 149 0.67 -0.36 11.46
N ALA A 150 -0.40 -1.15 11.40
CA ALA A 150 -1.03 -1.72 12.59
C ALA A 150 -0.03 -2.58 13.39
N ALA A 151 0.70 -3.47 12.70
CA ALA A 151 1.74 -4.29 13.31
C ALA A 151 2.84 -3.43 13.93
N ALA A 152 3.29 -2.38 13.24
CA ALA A 152 4.30 -1.46 13.79
C ALA A 152 3.85 -0.82 15.10
N GLN A 153 2.61 -0.34 15.16
CA GLN A 153 2.02 0.26 16.36
C GLN A 153 1.84 -0.75 17.49
N LEU A 154 1.48 -2.00 17.16
CA LEU A 154 1.39 -3.09 18.13
C LEU A 154 2.73 -3.36 18.82
N PHE A 155 3.82 -3.47 18.05
CA PHE A 155 5.17 -3.66 18.58
C PHE A 155 5.67 -2.44 19.38
N GLN A 156 5.19 -1.23 19.06
CA GLN A 156 5.50 0.00 19.80
C GLN A 156 4.64 0.18 21.07
N GLY A 157 3.70 -0.72 21.36
CA GLY A 157 2.77 -0.59 22.49
C GLY A 157 1.70 0.51 22.31
N ARG A 158 1.51 1.02 21.08
CA ARG A 158 0.53 2.06 20.76
C ARG A 158 -0.79 1.45 20.31
N TYR A 159 -1.55 0.92 21.26
CA TYR A 159 -2.72 0.09 20.97
C TYR A 159 -3.87 0.82 20.28
N GLY A 160 -4.11 2.09 20.60
CA GLY A 160 -5.10 2.91 19.88
C GLY A 160 -4.79 3.04 18.39
N GLY A 161 -3.51 3.19 18.04
CA GLY A 161 -3.06 3.18 16.64
C GLY A 161 -3.24 1.81 15.99
N PHE A 162 -2.86 0.73 16.68
CA PHE A 162 -3.09 -0.63 16.20
C PHE A 162 -4.56 -0.89 15.87
N ILE A 163 -5.50 -0.51 16.75
CA ILE A 163 -6.94 -0.67 16.53
C ILE A 163 -7.41 0.15 15.32
N ALA A 164 -7.01 1.41 15.22
CA ALA A 164 -7.42 2.27 14.11
C ALA A 164 -6.95 1.73 12.75
N TRP A 165 -5.66 1.39 12.63
CA TRP A 165 -5.09 0.88 11.38
C TRP A 165 -5.61 -0.51 11.00
N SER A 166 -5.73 -1.43 11.97
CA SER A 166 -6.26 -2.77 11.71
C SER A 166 -7.76 -2.73 11.39
N GLY A 167 -8.54 -1.92 12.11
CA GLY A 167 -9.96 -1.69 11.83
C GLY A 167 -10.18 -1.13 10.43
N ALA A 168 -9.40 -0.11 10.03
CA ALA A 168 -9.44 0.41 8.67
C ALA A 168 -9.10 -0.66 7.61
N ALA A 169 -8.08 -1.50 7.86
CA ALA A 169 -7.74 -2.58 6.93
C ALA A 169 -8.87 -3.62 6.78
N ILE A 170 -9.49 -4.01 7.90
CA ILE A 170 -10.57 -5.01 7.96
C ILE A 170 -11.83 -4.49 7.25
N VAL A 171 -12.27 -3.26 7.57
CA VAL A 171 -13.52 -2.69 7.08
C VAL A 171 -13.41 -2.27 5.62
N LEU A 172 -12.30 -1.63 5.24
CA LEU A 172 -12.18 -1.02 3.92
C LEU A 172 -11.77 -2.03 2.84
N PHE A 173 -10.95 -3.01 3.20
CA PHE A 173 -10.37 -3.92 2.23
C PHE A 173 -10.84 -5.36 2.42
N ARG A 174 -10.57 -5.98 3.57
CA ARG A 174 -10.63 -7.44 3.70
C ARG A 174 -10.98 -7.89 5.12
N SER A 175 -12.17 -8.45 5.30
CA SER A 175 -12.69 -8.83 6.63
C SER A 175 -11.95 -10.00 7.28
N GLU A 176 -11.32 -10.88 6.51
CA GLU A 176 -10.54 -12.01 7.04
C GLU A 176 -9.28 -11.57 7.81
N LEU A 177 -8.84 -10.32 7.64
CA LEU A 177 -7.79 -9.73 8.48
C LEU A 177 -8.19 -9.72 9.96
N ALA A 178 -9.48 -9.84 10.28
CA ALA A 178 -9.96 -10.08 11.63
C ALA A 178 -9.41 -11.38 12.24
N MET A 179 -9.12 -12.41 11.44
CA MET A 179 -8.49 -13.64 11.93
C MET A 179 -7.04 -13.42 12.35
N LEU A 180 -6.34 -12.47 11.71
CA LEU A 180 -4.96 -12.13 12.04
C LEU A 180 -4.89 -11.14 13.22
N CYS A 181 -5.67 -10.06 13.16
CA CYS A 181 -5.62 -8.97 14.15
C CYS A 181 -6.53 -9.20 15.37
N GLY A 182 -7.60 -9.98 15.21
CA GLY A 182 -8.58 -10.26 16.26
C GLY A 182 -7.99 -10.97 17.47
N PRO A 183 -7.20 -12.06 17.32
CA PRO A 183 -6.56 -12.71 18.45
C PRO A 183 -5.61 -11.78 19.22
N ALA A 184 -4.87 -10.93 18.52
CA ALA A 184 -4.01 -9.92 19.14
C ALA A 184 -4.83 -8.90 19.94
N LEU A 185 -5.96 -8.43 19.41
CA LEU A 185 -6.87 -7.53 20.11
C LEU A 185 -7.47 -8.18 21.37
N ILE A 186 -7.95 -9.42 21.26
CA ILE A 186 -8.50 -10.19 22.39
C ILE A 186 -7.44 -10.34 23.48
N TYR A 187 -6.20 -10.68 23.11
CA TYR A 187 -5.09 -10.77 24.06
C TYR A 187 -4.85 -9.45 24.82
N LEU A 188 -4.88 -8.30 24.12
CA LEU A 188 -4.71 -6.99 24.75
C LEU A 188 -5.84 -6.64 25.72
N LEU A 189 -7.09 -7.02 25.39
CA LEU A 189 -8.25 -6.83 26.26
C LEU A 189 -8.16 -7.70 27.52
N VAL A 190 -7.83 -8.98 27.35
CA VAL A 190 -7.71 -9.94 28.47
C VAL A 190 -6.58 -9.54 29.41
N THR A 191 -5.46 -9.06 28.87
CA THR A 191 -4.31 -8.60 29.67
C THR A 191 -4.46 -7.19 30.22
N ARG A 192 -5.61 -6.51 30.00
CA ARG A 192 -5.89 -5.12 30.42
C ARG A 192 -4.77 -4.14 30.04
N ARG A 193 -4.18 -4.35 28.86
CA ARG A 193 -3.18 -3.44 28.28
C ARG A 193 -3.81 -2.32 27.46
N LEU A 194 -5.12 -2.44 27.20
CA LEU A 194 -5.98 -1.44 26.56
C LEU A 194 -6.61 -0.50 27.57
#